data_AF-A0A535I0Y8-F1
#
_entry.id   AF-A0A535I0Y8-F1
#
_cell.length_a   1.000
_cell.length_b   1.000
_cell.length_c   1.000
_cell.angle_alpha   90.00
_cell.angle_beta   90.00
_cell.angle_gamma   90.00
#
_symmetry.space_group_name_H-M   'P 1'
#
loop_
_entity.id
_entity.type
_entity.pdbx_description
1 polymer ?
#
loop_
_entity_poly.entity_id
_entity_poly.type
_entity_poly.pdbx_seq_one_letter_code
_entity_poly.pdbx_strand_id
1 'polypeptide(L)'
;MKPDNLRQLGTERSDERFRDLDRWPARRIVDTMNREDAGVVRAVRRQLPQIAQAVEMIVERLACGGRLIYVGAGTSGRLGVLDASECPPTFGVSPARVRGLIAGGRRAVTRSVEGAEDDAGAGTRDLQKLRLCERDVLVGIAASGRTPYVLGAMRSARTACAGRIALVNTLPSPIAALAEV
;
A
#
# COMPACT_ATOMS: atom_id res chain seq x y z
N MET A 1 -0.23 21.57 -13.17
CA MET A 1 1.21 21.33 -13.43
C MET A 1 1.70 20.39 -12.34
N LYS A 2 2.12 19.17 -12.69
CA LYS A 2 2.66 18.20 -11.71
C LYS A 2 3.95 18.80 -11.11
N PRO A 3 4.09 18.89 -9.77
CA PRO A 3 5.20 19.63 -9.17
C PRO A 3 6.56 19.01 -9.53
N ASP A 4 7.58 19.86 -9.73
CA ASP A 4 8.96 19.52 -10.12
C ASP A 4 9.61 18.40 -9.27
N ASN A 5 9.08 18.14 -8.09
CA ASN A 5 9.58 17.15 -7.14
C ASN A 5 9.25 15.68 -7.51
N LEU A 6 8.41 15.43 -8.53
CA LEU A 6 8.08 14.06 -8.94
C LEU A 6 9.22 13.35 -9.69
N ARG A 7 9.99 14.09 -10.51
CA ARG A 7 11.09 13.51 -11.31
C ARG A 7 12.23 12.92 -10.47
N GLN A 8 12.30 13.28 -9.19
CA GLN A 8 13.31 12.78 -8.27
C GLN A 8 12.97 11.39 -7.71
N LEU A 9 11.69 10.99 -7.73
CA LEU A 9 11.22 9.70 -7.23
C LEU A 9 11.65 8.57 -8.18
N GLY A 10 12.20 7.49 -7.62
CA GLY A 10 12.58 6.31 -8.40
C GLY A 10 11.41 5.73 -9.22
N THR A 11 10.18 5.83 -8.71
CA THR A 11 8.97 5.35 -9.38
C THR A 11 8.56 6.16 -10.62
N GLU A 12 9.04 7.40 -10.76
CA GLU A 12 8.69 8.30 -11.87
C GLU A 12 9.83 8.45 -12.89
N ARG A 13 10.99 7.83 -12.63
CA ARG A 13 12.12 7.86 -13.55
C ARG A 13 11.87 6.89 -14.70
N SER A 14 12.05 7.39 -15.92
CA SER A 14 12.14 6.53 -17.09
C SER A 14 13.51 5.83 -17.09
N ASP A 15 13.50 4.52 -17.30
CA ASP A 15 14.73 3.75 -17.44
C ASP A 15 15.17 3.75 -18.90
N GLU A 16 16.35 4.32 -19.16
CA GLU A 16 16.92 4.46 -20.49
C GLU A 16 17.12 3.12 -21.21
N ARG A 17 17.23 2.01 -20.46
CA ARG A 17 17.29 0.66 -21.02
C ARG A 17 16.04 0.31 -21.83
N PHE A 18 14.91 1.00 -21.60
CA PHE A 18 13.60 0.73 -22.21
C PHE A 18 13.08 1.88 -23.09
N ARG A 19 13.93 2.83 -23.51
CA ARG A 19 13.52 4.02 -24.27
C ARG A 19 12.67 3.72 -25.52
N ASP A 20 13.00 2.65 -26.24
CA ASP A 20 12.32 2.24 -27.49
C ASP A 20 11.48 0.96 -27.31
N LEU A 21 10.97 0.71 -26.09
CA LEU A 21 10.22 -0.51 -25.76
C LEU A 21 9.04 -0.77 -26.72
N ASP A 22 8.39 0.30 -27.18
CA ASP A 22 7.26 0.29 -28.14
C ASP A 22 7.65 -0.21 -29.54
N ARG A 23 8.94 -0.23 -29.87
CA ARG A 23 9.47 -0.69 -31.17
C ARG A 23 10.05 -2.11 -31.12
N TRP A 24 10.10 -2.73 -29.94
CA TRP A 24 10.71 -4.05 -29.79
C TRP A 24 9.79 -5.18 -30.26
N PRO A 25 10.34 -6.31 -30.72
CA PRO A 25 9.54 -7.52 -30.93
C PRO A 25 8.85 -7.96 -29.63
N ALA A 26 7.59 -8.41 -29.71
CA ALA A 26 6.81 -8.81 -28.54
C ALA A 26 7.53 -9.83 -27.64
N ARG A 27 8.25 -10.79 -28.25
CA ARG A 27 9.06 -11.77 -27.51
C ARG A 27 10.11 -11.12 -26.61
N ARG A 28 10.80 -10.09 -27.11
CA ARG A 28 11.81 -9.35 -26.34
C ARG A 28 11.17 -8.58 -25.20
N ILE A 29 9.97 -8.01 -25.41
CA ILE A 29 9.23 -7.28 -24.36
C ILE A 29 8.92 -8.23 -23.20
N VAL A 30 8.29 -9.38 -23.46
CA VAL A 30 7.91 -10.32 -22.40
C VAL A 30 9.14 -10.95 -21.71
N ASP A 31 10.20 -11.27 -22.46
CA ASP A 31 11.45 -11.76 -21.88
C ASP A 31 12.10 -10.71 -20.97
N THR A 32 12.00 -9.42 -21.33
CA THR A 32 12.53 -8.31 -20.52
C THR A 32 11.70 -8.10 -19.26
N MET A 33 10.37 -8.06 -19.37
CA MET A 33 9.49 -7.93 -18.20
C MET A 33 9.74 -9.05 -17.18
N ASN A 34 9.82 -10.30 -17.65
CA ASN A 34 10.09 -11.44 -16.77
C ASN A 34 11.46 -11.35 -16.06
N ARG A 35 12.48 -10.81 -16.72
CA ARG A 35 13.80 -10.58 -16.10
C ARG A 35 13.75 -9.50 -15.02
N GLU A 36 12.99 -8.42 -15.24
CA GLU A 36 12.81 -7.37 -14.23
C GLU A 36 11.98 -7.88 -13.04
N ASP A 37 10.99 -8.75 -13.26
CA ASP A 37 10.20 -9.39 -12.20
C ASP A 37 11.07 -10.17 -11.20
N ALA A 38 12.14 -10.82 -11.67
CA ALA A 38 13.09 -11.52 -10.80
C ALA A 38 13.77 -10.59 -9.77
N GLY A 39 13.82 -9.29 -10.04
CA GLY A 39 14.30 -8.27 -9.10
C GLY A 39 13.42 -8.11 -7.87
N VAL A 40 12.11 -8.36 -7.99
CA VAL A 40 11.13 -8.18 -6.91
C VAL A 40 11.44 -9.12 -5.74
N VAL A 41 11.69 -10.40 -6.01
CA VAL A 41 12.00 -11.40 -4.97
C VAL A 41 13.26 -11.00 -4.19
N ARG A 42 14.28 -10.46 -4.89
CA ARG A 42 15.51 -9.97 -4.24
C ARG A 42 15.25 -8.74 -3.39
N ALA A 43 14.39 -7.82 -3.84
CA ALA A 43 14.01 -6.64 -3.08
C ALA A 43 13.26 -7.03 -1.80
N VAL A 44 12.29 -7.95 -1.89
CA VAL A 44 11.56 -8.49 -0.73
C VAL A 44 12.50 -9.19 0.24
N ARG A 45 13.46 -10.00 -0.26
CA ARG A 45 14.45 -10.67 0.59
C ARG A 45 15.23 -9.69 1.48
N ARG A 46 15.52 -8.48 0.99
CA ARG A 46 16.23 -7.45 1.77
C ARG A 46 15.38 -6.84 2.88
N GLN A 47 14.06 -6.97 2.80
CA GLN A 47 13.10 -6.43 3.77
C GLN A 47 12.57 -7.48 4.75
N LEU A 48 13.10 -8.72 4.73
CA LEU A 48 12.65 -9.78 5.63
C LEU A 48 12.70 -9.40 7.13
N PRO A 49 13.71 -8.66 7.64
CA PRO A 49 13.71 -8.21 9.04
C PRO A 49 12.51 -7.31 9.37
N GLN A 50 12.20 -6.33 8.51
CA GLN A 50 11.06 -5.42 8.67
C GLN A 50 9.73 -6.16 8.50
N ILE A 51 9.65 -7.09 7.54
CA ILE A 51 8.46 -7.93 7.34
C ILE A 51 8.20 -8.79 8.59
N ALA A 52 9.25 -9.37 9.19
CA ALA A 52 9.11 -10.13 10.44
C ALA A 52 8.58 -9.24 11.58
N GLN A 53 9.15 -8.05 11.75
CA GLN A 53 8.68 -7.07 12.75
C GLN A 53 7.21 -6.67 12.53
N ALA A 54 6.81 -6.44 11.27
CA ALA A 54 5.42 -6.17 10.91
C ALA A 54 4.50 -7.35 11.29
N VAL A 55 4.91 -8.59 11.00
CA VAL A 55 4.14 -9.79 11.36
C VAL A 55 3.97 -9.92 12.87
N GLU A 56 5.04 -9.73 13.65
CA GLU A 56 4.98 -9.78 15.12
C GLU A 56 4.01 -8.73 15.68
N MET A 57 4.08 -7.48 15.22
CA MET A 57 3.13 -6.42 15.59
C MET A 57 1.69 -6.79 15.25
N ILE A 58 1.45 -7.34 14.06
CA ILE A 58 0.12 -7.76 13.61
C ILE A 58 -0.41 -8.89 14.50
N VAL A 59 0.40 -9.91 14.78
CA VAL A 59 0.01 -11.05 15.62
C VAL A 59 -0.38 -10.59 17.02
N GLU A 60 0.44 -9.76 17.66
CA GLU A 60 0.17 -9.20 18.99
C GLU A 60 -1.18 -8.47 19.03
N ARG A 61 -1.42 -7.59 18.06
CA ARG A 61 -2.63 -6.76 17.99
C ARG A 61 -3.88 -7.58 17.68
N LEU A 62 -3.78 -8.56 16.77
CA LEU A 62 -4.87 -9.49 16.46
C LEU A 62 -5.22 -10.41 17.64
N ALA A 63 -4.24 -10.77 18.49
CA ALA A 63 -4.47 -11.55 19.71
C ALA A 63 -5.27 -10.76 20.76
N CYS A 64 -5.09 -9.43 20.80
CA CYS A 64 -5.86 -8.51 21.63
C CYS A 64 -7.26 -8.15 21.06
N GLY A 65 -7.72 -8.86 20.02
CA GLY A 65 -9.02 -8.62 19.38
C GLY A 65 -9.03 -7.45 18.39
N GLY A 66 -7.86 -6.96 17.98
CA GLY A 66 -7.71 -5.95 16.95
C GLY A 66 -7.99 -6.44 15.53
N ARG A 67 -7.83 -5.54 14.56
CA ARG A 67 -7.99 -5.81 13.12
C ARG A 67 -6.73 -5.43 12.35
N LEU A 68 -6.51 -6.11 11.22
CA LEU A 68 -5.53 -5.71 10.22
C LEU A 68 -6.24 -4.93 9.10
N ILE A 69 -5.76 -3.73 8.79
CA ILE A 69 -6.40 -2.83 7.83
C ILE A 69 -5.36 -2.39 6.79
N TYR A 70 -5.59 -2.75 5.53
CA TYR A 70 -4.84 -2.23 4.38
C TYR A 70 -5.48 -0.94 3.88
N VAL A 71 -4.68 0.06 3.54
CA VAL A 71 -5.17 1.29 2.91
C VAL A 71 -4.29 1.69 1.73
N GLY A 72 -4.93 1.96 0.59
CA GLY A 72 -4.23 2.33 -0.64
C GLY A 72 -5.13 3.01 -1.66
N ALA A 73 -4.54 3.46 -2.76
CA ALA A 73 -5.27 3.94 -3.93
C ALA A 73 -4.90 3.10 -5.16
N GLY A 74 -5.77 3.10 -6.18
CA GLY A 74 -5.51 2.39 -7.44
C GLY A 74 -5.11 0.92 -7.21
N THR A 75 -4.02 0.48 -7.85
CA THR A 75 -3.50 -0.89 -7.72
C THR A 75 -3.17 -1.26 -6.28
N SER A 76 -2.53 -0.37 -5.51
CA SER A 76 -2.20 -0.63 -4.10
C SER A 76 -3.44 -0.93 -3.26
N GLY A 77 -4.50 -0.12 -3.43
CA GLY A 77 -5.77 -0.35 -2.74
C GLY A 77 -6.45 -1.66 -3.17
N ARG A 78 -6.38 -2.00 -4.47
CA ARG A 78 -6.93 -3.26 -4.98
C ARG A 78 -6.21 -4.49 -4.42
N LEU A 79 -4.88 -4.45 -4.32
CA LEU A 79 -4.10 -5.53 -3.71
C LEU A 79 -4.46 -5.72 -2.24
N GLY A 80 -4.66 -4.64 -1.47
CA GLY A 80 -5.13 -4.74 -0.08
C GLY A 80 -6.55 -5.30 0.05
N VAL A 81 -7.44 -5.03 -0.93
CA VAL A 81 -8.78 -5.63 -0.98
C VAL A 81 -8.72 -7.11 -1.35
N LEU A 82 -7.86 -7.48 -2.30
CA LEU A 82 -7.65 -8.86 -2.75
C LEU A 82 -7.19 -9.73 -1.57
N ASP A 83 -6.11 -9.35 -0.90
CA ASP A 83 -5.54 -10.08 0.24
C ASP A 83 -6.57 -10.23 1.38
N ALA A 84 -7.26 -9.13 1.75
CA ALA A 84 -8.28 -9.16 2.78
C ALA A 84 -9.46 -10.10 2.45
N SER A 85 -9.82 -10.23 1.17
CA SER A 85 -10.93 -11.10 0.74
C SER A 85 -10.61 -12.59 0.79
N GLU A 86 -9.32 -12.94 0.74
CA GLU A 86 -8.85 -14.33 0.79
C GLU A 86 -8.74 -14.84 2.23
N CYS A 87 -8.66 -13.94 3.21
CA CYS A 87 -8.52 -14.30 4.62
C CYS A 87 -9.70 -15.14 5.17
N PRO A 88 -10.99 -14.78 4.96
CA PRO A 88 -12.11 -15.57 5.47
C PRO A 88 -12.16 -17.01 4.93
N PRO A 89 -12.12 -17.27 3.60
CA PRO A 89 -12.20 -18.64 3.09
C PRO A 89 -10.93 -19.46 3.39
N THR A 90 -9.76 -18.83 3.52
CA THR A 90 -8.50 -19.54 3.77
C THR A 90 -8.29 -19.90 5.23
N PHE A 91 -8.61 -18.97 6.15
CA PHE A 91 -8.30 -19.11 7.58
C PHE A 91 -9.53 -19.21 8.48
N GLY A 92 -10.74 -19.20 7.92
CA GLY A 92 -11.99 -19.29 8.68
C GLY A 92 -12.27 -18.08 9.60
N VAL A 93 -11.63 -16.94 9.33
CA VAL A 93 -11.78 -15.72 10.15
C VAL A 93 -12.95 -14.86 9.70
N SER A 94 -13.46 -14.02 10.61
CA SER A 94 -14.47 -13.02 10.27
C SER A 94 -13.96 -12.06 9.17
N PRO A 95 -14.79 -11.67 8.18
CA PRO A 95 -14.46 -10.64 7.19
C PRO A 95 -14.14 -9.26 7.79
N ALA A 96 -14.47 -9.03 9.07
CA ALA A 96 -14.11 -7.80 9.77
C ALA A 96 -12.69 -7.81 10.32
N ARG A 97 -12.02 -8.98 10.40
CA ARG A 97 -10.72 -9.16 11.04
C ARG A 97 -9.56 -8.66 10.17
N VAL A 98 -9.68 -8.79 8.85
CA VAL A 98 -8.76 -8.23 7.86
C VAL A 98 -9.57 -7.42 6.86
N ARG A 99 -9.18 -6.16 6.62
CA ARG A 99 -9.97 -5.23 5.80
C ARG A 99 -9.11 -4.48 4.79
N GLY A 100 -9.55 -4.42 3.54
CA GLY A 100 -8.97 -3.54 2.52
C GLY A 100 -9.79 -2.26 2.33
N LEU A 101 -9.14 -1.10 2.43
CA LEU A 101 -9.67 0.20 2.08
C LEU A 101 -8.99 0.73 0.82
N ILE A 102 -9.83 1.22 -0.10
CA ILE A 102 -9.39 1.79 -1.36
C ILE A 102 -9.95 3.20 -1.53
N ALA A 103 -9.07 4.14 -1.89
CA ALA A 103 -9.45 5.51 -2.25
C ALA A 103 -10.54 5.50 -3.33
N GLY A 104 -11.64 6.23 -3.11
CA GLY A 104 -12.81 6.23 -3.99
C GLY A 104 -13.82 5.11 -3.73
N GLY A 105 -13.59 4.26 -2.70
CA GLY A 105 -14.53 3.26 -2.21
C GLY A 105 -14.77 2.10 -3.17
N ARG A 106 -15.88 1.38 -3.00
CA ARG A 106 -16.17 0.13 -3.75
C ARG A 106 -16.08 0.27 -5.27
N ARG A 107 -16.46 1.43 -5.84
CA ARG A 107 -16.36 1.67 -7.29
C ARG A 107 -14.91 1.62 -7.79
N ALA A 108 -13.95 2.04 -6.95
CA ALA A 108 -12.52 2.08 -7.27
C ALA A 108 -11.92 0.68 -7.51
N VAL A 109 -12.56 -0.37 -6.98
CA VAL A 109 -12.15 -1.76 -7.15
C VAL A 109 -12.16 -2.14 -8.63
N THR A 110 -13.22 -1.79 -9.36
CA THR A 110 -13.41 -2.18 -10.77
C THR A 110 -13.17 -1.05 -11.77
N ARG A 111 -13.22 0.22 -11.33
CA ARG A 111 -13.01 1.38 -12.20
C ARG A 111 -12.16 2.42 -11.49
N SER A 112 -11.12 2.94 -12.13
CA SER A 112 -10.33 4.04 -11.56
C SER A 112 -11.21 5.27 -11.30
N VAL A 113 -10.98 5.92 -10.16
CA VAL A 113 -11.67 7.15 -9.76
C VAL A 113 -10.65 8.27 -9.75
N GLU A 114 -10.82 9.22 -10.67
CA GLU A 114 -9.91 10.35 -10.82
C GLU A 114 -9.89 11.22 -9.55
N GLY A 115 -8.69 11.65 -9.13
CA GLY A 115 -8.49 12.50 -7.93
C GLY A 115 -8.74 11.82 -6.58
N ALA A 116 -9.19 10.56 -6.54
CA ALA A 116 -9.45 9.88 -5.27
C ALA A 116 -8.19 9.72 -4.40
N GLU A 117 -7.02 9.55 -5.04
CA GLU A 117 -5.74 9.41 -4.34
C GLU A 117 -5.22 10.72 -3.73
N ASP A 118 -5.73 11.86 -4.22
CA ASP A 118 -5.32 13.20 -3.80
C ASP A 118 -6.12 13.73 -2.60
N ASP A 119 -7.23 13.08 -2.22
CA ASP A 119 -8.05 13.48 -1.06
C ASP A 119 -7.51 12.85 0.25
N ALA A 120 -6.61 13.57 0.92
CA ALA A 120 -6.14 13.18 2.26
C ALA A 120 -7.27 13.14 3.31
N GLY A 121 -8.28 14.01 3.19
CA GLY A 121 -9.41 14.04 4.12
C GLY A 121 -10.25 12.76 4.02
N ALA A 122 -10.38 12.17 2.83
CA ALA A 122 -11.09 10.92 2.63
C ALA A 122 -10.44 9.77 3.41
N GLY A 123 -9.11 9.66 3.39
CA GLY A 123 -8.39 8.63 4.15
C GLY A 123 -8.66 8.71 5.65
N THR A 124 -8.67 9.93 6.21
CA THR A 124 -9.05 10.17 7.60
C THR A 124 -10.50 9.77 7.87
N ARG A 125 -11.45 10.22 7.03
CA ARG A 125 -12.88 9.93 7.19
C ARG A 125 -13.18 8.45 7.13
N ASP A 126 -12.51 7.70 6.26
CA ASP A 126 -12.70 6.26 6.13
C ASP A 126 -12.27 5.52 7.41
N LEU A 127 -11.14 5.88 8.01
CA LEU A 127 -10.71 5.28 9.28
C LEU A 127 -11.58 5.70 10.47
N GLN A 128 -12.09 6.92 10.49
CA GLN A 128 -13.05 7.36 11.51
C GLN A 128 -14.36 6.56 11.44
N LYS A 129 -14.88 6.31 10.23
CA LYS A 129 -16.05 5.43 10.03
C LYS A 129 -15.80 4.00 10.50
N LEU A 130 -14.56 3.51 10.36
CA LEU A 130 -14.15 2.21 10.88
C LEU A 130 -14.03 2.15 12.40
N ARG A 131 -14.06 3.31 13.08
CA ARG A 131 -13.73 3.44 14.50
C ARG A 131 -12.40 2.75 14.80
N LEU A 132 -11.37 3.14 14.05
CA LEU A 132 -10.00 2.66 14.28
C LEU A 132 -9.59 2.95 15.73
N CYS A 133 -8.97 1.98 16.39
CA CYS A 133 -8.47 2.10 17.75
C CYS A 133 -7.04 1.58 17.89
N GLU A 134 -6.49 1.70 19.08
CA GLU A 134 -5.12 1.31 19.40
C GLU A 134 -4.86 -0.18 19.19
N ARG A 135 -5.88 -1.03 19.22
CA ARG A 135 -5.72 -2.47 18.99
C ARG A 135 -5.55 -2.81 17.52
N ASP A 136 -5.85 -1.90 16.60
CA ASP A 136 -5.77 -2.16 15.17
C ASP A 136 -4.34 -1.94 14.64
N VAL A 137 -4.06 -2.53 13.48
CA VAL A 137 -2.86 -2.25 12.68
C VAL A 137 -3.28 -1.75 11.31
N LEU A 138 -2.71 -0.61 10.91
CA LEU A 138 -2.87 -0.02 9.58
C LEU A 138 -1.61 -0.25 8.75
N VAL A 139 -1.77 -0.80 7.56
CA VAL A 139 -0.73 -0.91 6.53
C VAL A 139 -1.04 0.07 5.41
N GLY A 140 -0.25 1.15 5.33
CA GLY A 140 -0.33 2.14 4.26
C GLY A 140 0.47 1.71 3.03
N ILE A 141 -0.22 1.45 1.91
CA ILE A 141 0.39 0.93 0.68
C ILE A 141 0.42 2.02 -0.40
N ALA A 142 1.62 2.49 -0.74
CA ALA A 142 1.81 3.47 -1.80
C ALA A 142 3.24 3.38 -2.36
N ALA A 143 3.40 2.93 -3.61
CA ALA A 143 4.71 2.80 -4.24
C ALA A 143 5.52 4.11 -4.21
N SER A 144 4.86 5.25 -4.48
CA SER A 144 5.48 6.59 -4.43
C SER A 144 5.84 7.06 -3.02
N GLY A 145 5.28 6.45 -1.97
CA GLY A 145 5.47 6.83 -0.57
C GLY A 145 4.84 8.17 -0.17
N ARG A 146 4.04 8.79 -1.04
CA ARG A 146 3.52 10.16 -0.83
C ARG A 146 2.04 10.36 -1.21
N THR A 147 1.29 9.29 -1.47
CA THR A 147 -0.12 9.37 -1.86
C THR A 147 -0.97 10.06 -0.77
N PRO A 148 -1.60 11.22 -1.05
CA PRO A 148 -2.31 12.00 -0.04
C PRO A 148 -3.39 11.24 0.74
N TYR A 149 -4.22 10.43 0.07
CA TYR A 149 -5.22 9.57 0.73
C TYR A 149 -4.59 8.68 1.81
N VAL A 150 -3.48 8.00 1.47
CA VAL A 150 -2.76 7.12 2.40
C VAL A 150 -2.11 7.94 3.52
N LEU A 151 -1.58 9.13 3.23
CA LEU A 151 -1.04 10.02 4.26
C LEU A 151 -2.09 10.47 5.28
N GLY A 152 -3.30 10.82 4.83
CA GLY A 152 -4.41 11.15 5.71
C GLY A 152 -4.77 9.97 6.62
N ALA A 153 -4.84 8.77 6.04
CA ALA A 153 -5.10 7.55 6.78
C ALA A 153 -4.00 7.27 7.85
N MET A 154 -2.72 7.34 7.48
CA MET A 154 -1.60 7.12 8.41
C MET A 154 -1.58 8.14 9.56
N ARG A 155 -1.93 9.40 9.29
CA ARG A 155 -2.09 10.43 10.34
C ARG A 155 -3.23 10.10 11.29
N SER A 156 -4.37 9.66 10.77
CA SER A 156 -5.51 9.24 11.60
C SER A 156 -5.18 8.02 12.46
N ALA A 157 -4.43 7.05 11.93
CA ALA A 157 -3.95 5.91 12.70
C ALA A 157 -3.00 6.32 13.83
N ARG A 158 -2.13 7.30 13.58
CA ARG A 158 -1.26 7.84 14.63
C ARG A 158 -2.07 8.45 15.77
N THR A 159 -3.09 9.25 15.45
CA THR A 159 -3.98 9.84 16.46
C THR A 159 -4.76 8.78 17.24
N ALA A 160 -5.11 7.66 16.61
CA ALA A 160 -5.80 6.54 17.26
C ALA A 160 -4.85 5.57 17.99
N CYS A 161 -3.53 5.84 18.01
CA CYS A 161 -2.51 4.96 18.59
C CYS A 161 -2.50 3.53 18.01
N ALA A 162 -2.99 3.36 16.77
CA ALA A 162 -2.94 2.09 16.06
C ALA A 162 -1.51 1.78 15.61
N GLY A 163 -1.17 0.49 15.48
CA GLY A 163 0.08 0.07 14.85
C GLY A 163 0.13 0.55 13.39
N ARG A 164 1.30 1.00 12.92
CA ARG A 164 1.43 1.64 11.60
C ARG A 164 2.59 1.05 10.81
N ILE A 165 2.29 0.51 9.65
CA ILE A 165 3.27 -0.09 8.73
C ILE A 165 3.22 0.66 7.39
N ALA A 166 4.37 0.95 6.79
CA ALA A 166 4.48 1.56 5.46
C ALA A 166 5.03 0.58 4.42
N LEU A 167 4.25 0.28 3.38
CA LEU A 167 4.71 -0.46 2.22
C LEU A 167 4.90 0.50 1.02
N VAL A 168 6.16 0.89 0.79
CA VAL A 168 6.56 1.90 -0.19
C VAL A 168 7.77 1.47 -1.00
N ASN A 169 7.94 1.98 -2.22
CA ASN A 169 9.10 1.71 -3.07
C ASN A 169 10.10 2.89 -3.11
N THR A 170 9.76 4.01 -2.48
CA THR A 170 10.64 5.19 -2.39
C THR A 170 10.94 5.52 -0.93
N LEU A 171 12.22 5.70 -0.62
CA LEU A 171 12.72 6.17 0.66
C LEU A 171 13.75 7.30 0.45
N PRO A 172 13.82 8.31 1.35
CA PRO A 172 12.85 8.57 2.41
C PRO A 172 11.48 8.96 1.83
N SER A 173 10.39 8.71 2.57
CA SER A 173 9.06 9.13 2.13
C SER A 173 8.16 9.62 3.26
N PRO A 174 7.22 10.53 2.98
CA PRO A 174 6.28 11.04 3.98
C PRO A 174 5.44 9.94 4.68
N ILE A 175 5.10 8.86 3.96
CA ILE A 175 4.36 7.73 4.55
C ILE A 175 5.25 6.94 5.51
N ALA A 176 6.49 6.64 5.11
CA ALA A 176 7.45 5.92 5.97
C ALA A 176 7.76 6.69 7.27
N ALA A 177 7.84 8.03 7.21
CA ALA A 177 8.05 8.87 8.38
C ALA A 177 6.91 8.84 9.43
N LEU A 178 5.74 8.29 9.06
CA LEU A 178 4.59 8.13 9.96
C LEU A 178 4.45 6.69 10.49
N ALA A 179 5.24 5.74 9.99
CA ALA A 179 5.16 4.33 10.35
C ALA A 179 6.14 3.97 11.46
N GLU A 180 5.84 2.87 12.14
CA GLU A 180 6.73 2.19 13.10
C GLU A 180 7.56 1.11 12.41
N VAL A 181 7.07 0.59 11.27
CA VAL A 181 7.72 -0.39 10.39
C VAL A 181 7.61 0.04 8.93
#